data_AF-A0A5B7ES06-F1
#
_entry.id   AF-A0A5B7ES06-F1
#
_cell.length_a   1.000
_cell.length_b   1.000
_cell.length_c   1.000
_cell.angle_alpha   90.00
_cell.angle_beta   90.00
_cell.angle_gamma   90.00
#
_symmetry.space_group_name_H-M   'P 1'
#
loop_
_entity.id
_entity.type
_entity.pdbx_description
1 polymer ?
#
loop_
_entity_poly.entity_id
_entity_poly.type
_entity_poly.pdbx_seq_one_letter_code
_entity_poly.pdbx_strand_id
1 'polypeptide(L)'
;MWRDASGRRMKNHYHQFVQLANKAAKLNDFENMGEMWIYPYESATFRDDLRHLFMQLKPLYEQLHAYVRRKLREHYGEMYVTKRGPIPAHLLGNMWSQSWAEIYDLAIPYPGKTSVDVTPQMVQQGYDARRMFELSEEFFTSLNLTRMPEEFWRNSIIEKPQGRELVCHASAWDFCNGQDFRIKQCTEVTMRDLITVHHEMGHIQYYLQYKHLPLVFQQGANPGFHEAVGDVLALSVATPKHLNKVGLLDHVEDNPEVDINFLMNMALDKITFLPFGYLMDLWRWDVFSGRVPYSDWNCFWWQLRYELQGIKPPVMRSEYDFDPGAKYHIGANVPYIRYFVSFVVQFQFHKALCLKAGEYDPQNASKPLHKCDIYHSTEAGNALGDMLQMGSSKEWPDAMEALTGAREMDASAIREYFSPLEKWLREDNEKHGEFIGWETDETLCSSEGMSEGATSEPTSSAPCCSPASLLLLLLVALLAHFH
;
A
#
# COMPACT_ATOMS: atom_id res chain seq x y z
N MET A 1 -11.26 -10.77 -17.19
CA MET A 1 -10.16 -11.01 -16.21
C MET A 1 -10.37 -10.07 -15.00
N TRP A 2 -9.94 -10.39 -13.76
CA TRP A 2 -10.32 -9.77 -12.45
C TRP A 2 -11.23 -8.51 -12.46
N ARG A 3 -10.79 -7.38 -13.03
CA ARG A 3 -11.55 -6.10 -13.12
C ARG A 3 -12.95 -6.25 -13.74
N ASP A 4 -13.13 -7.12 -14.72
CA ASP A 4 -14.45 -7.39 -15.31
C ASP A 4 -15.38 -8.13 -14.33
N ALA A 5 -14.80 -9.00 -13.49
CA ALA A 5 -15.54 -9.85 -12.57
C ALA A 5 -15.89 -9.12 -11.26
N SER A 6 -14.98 -8.29 -10.75
CA SER A 6 -15.14 -7.57 -9.48
C SER A 6 -15.63 -6.13 -9.67
N GLY A 7 -15.06 -5.40 -10.62
CA GLY A 7 -15.35 -3.98 -10.86
C GLY A 7 -16.63 -3.77 -11.66
N ARG A 8 -16.67 -4.21 -12.93
CA ARG A 8 -17.77 -3.91 -13.87
C ARG A 8 -19.16 -4.21 -13.30
N ARG A 9 -19.31 -5.37 -12.64
CA ARG A 9 -20.59 -5.82 -12.06
C ARG A 9 -21.11 -4.93 -10.91
N MET A 10 -20.22 -4.16 -10.29
CA MET A 10 -20.55 -3.29 -9.17
C MET A 10 -20.99 -1.88 -9.60
N LYS A 11 -20.75 -1.44 -10.85
CA LYS A 11 -20.96 -0.03 -11.28
C LYS A 11 -22.33 0.54 -10.88
N ASN A 12 -23.41 -0.19 -11.17
CA ASN A 12 -24.77 0.25 -10.88
C ASN A 12 -25.08 0.26 -9.37
N HIS A 13 -24.63 -0.77 -8.64
CA HIS A 13 -24.78 -0.83 -7.19
C HIS A 13 -24.00 0.29 -6.51
N TYR A 14 -22.80 0.60 -7.00
CA TYR A 14 -21.98 1.70 -6.51
C TYR A 14 -22.65 3.06 -6.74
N HIS A 15 -23.31 3.24 -7.88
CA HIS A 15 -24.09 4.46 -8.15
C HIS A 15 -25.24 4.66 -7.16
N GLN A 16 -26.01 3.61 -6.88
CA GLN A 16 -27.03 3.67 -5.84
C GLN A 16 -26.43 3.92 -4.45
N PHE A 17 -25.31 3.28 -4.14
CA PHE A 17 -24.57 3.50 -2.90
C PHE A 17 -24.16 4.97 -2.72
N VAL A 18 -23.59 5.61 -3.74
CA VAL A 18 -23.18 7.04 -3.70
C VAL A 18 -24.37 7.95 -3.37
N GLN A 19 -25.54 7.69 -3.99
CA GLN A 19 -26.76 8.45 -3.72
C GLN A 19 -27.22 8.29 -2.26
N LEU A 20 -27.21 7.07 -1.73
CA LEU A 20 -27.59 6.77 -0.34
C LEU A 20 -26.59 7.35 0.66
N ALA A 21 -25.29 7.24 0.39
CA ALA A 21 -24.23 7.79 1.22
C ALA A 21 -24.34 9.32 1.32
N ASN A 22 -24.53 10.00 0.18
CA ASN A 22 -24.76 11.45 0.17
C ASN A 22 -26.05 11.86 0.88
N LYS A 23 -27.10 11.05 0.80
CA LYS A 23 -28.33 11.28 1.59
C LYS A 23 -28.05 11.19 3.09
N ALA A 24 -27.29 10.19 3.52
CA ALA A 24 -26.88 10.06 4.92
C ALA A 24 -26.04 11.25 5.40
N ALA A 25 -25.07 11.70 4.58
CA ALA A 25 -24.26 12.87 4.89
C ALA A 25 -25.11 14.14 5.07
N LYS A 26 -26.06 14.39 4.16
CA LYS A 26 -26.97 15.54 4.23
C LYS A 26 -27.90 15.51 5.44
N LEU A 27 -28.29 14.32 5.91
CA LEU A 27 -29.06 14.16 7.15
C LEU A 27 -28.23 14.46 8.41
N ASN A 28 -26.91 14.52 8.29
CA ASN A 28 -25.97 14.89 9.35
C ASN A 28 -25.32 16.26 9.06
N ASP A 29 -25.99 17.12 8.29
CA ASP A 29 -25.55 18.49 7.97
C ASP A 29 -24.22 18.62 7.21
N PHE A 30 -23.77 17.54 6.54
CA PHE A 30 -22.65 17.59 5.60
C PHE A 30 -23.14 17.74 4.15
N GLU A 31 -22.36 18.43 3.31
CA GLU A 31 -22.72 18.62 1.89
C GLU A 31 -22.79 17.30 1.10
N ASN A 32 -21.85 16.40 1.38
CA ASN A 32 -21.70 15.10 0.73
C ASN A 32 -20.90 14.14 1.63
N MET A 33 -20.83 12.85 1.26
CA MET A 33 -20.12 11.83 2.03
C MET A 33 -18.62 12.11 2.17
N GLY A 34 -18.01 12.77 1.18
CA GLY A 34 -16.59 13.15 1.22
C GLY A 34 -16.27 14.11 2.36
N GLU A 35 -17.10 15.13 2.58
CA GLU A 35 -16.93 16.06 3.73
C GLU A 35 -17.08 15.32 5.07
N MET A 36 -18.07 14.42 5.17
CA MET A 36 -18.28 13.62 6.37
C MET A 36 -17.06 12.72 6.68
N TRP A 37 -16.34 12.24 5.66
CA TRP A 37 -15.11 11.46 5.84
C TRP A 37 -13.88 12.27 6.19
N ILE A 38 -13.86 13.55 5.83
CA ILE A 38 -12.77 14.47 6.16
C ILE A 38 -12.93 15.00 7.59
N TYR A 39 -14.16 15.06 8.10
CA TYR A 39 -14.47 15.58 9.43
C TYR A 39 -13.57 15.06 10.56
N PRO A 40 -13.25 13.75 10.68
CA PRO A 40 -12.37 13.23 11.74
C PRO A 40 -10.91 13.70 11.67
N TYR A 41 -10.51 14.44 10.64
CA TYR A 41 -9.19 15.07 10.54
C TYR A 41 -9.20 16.51 11.05
N GLU A 42 -10.35 17.05 11.49
CA GLU A 42 -10.46 18.30 12.24
C GLU A 42 -9.69 19.48 11.62
N SER A 43 -9.60 19.51 10.28
CA SER A 43 -8.86 20.53 9.52
C SER A 43 -9.70 21.06 8.37
N ALA A 44 -9.88 22.37 8.34
CA ALA A 44 -10.55 23.08 7.25
C ALA A 44 -9.72 23.07 5.94
N THR A 45 -8.40 22.87 6.04
CA THR A 45 -7.46 22.88 4.92
C THR A 45 -6.96 21.48 4.55
N PHE A 46 -7.55 20.42 5.10
CA PHE A 46 -7.03 19.06 4.97
C PHE A 46 -6.70 18.63 3.53
N ARG A 47 -7.55 18.99 2.55
CA ARG A 47 -7.28 18.69 1.13
C ARG A 47 -6.05 19.41 0.59
N ASP A 48 -5.84 20.66 0.99
CA ASP A 48 -4.65 21.43 0.62
C ASP A 48 -3.40 20.90 1.33
N ASP A 49 -3.53 20.50 2.59
CA ASP A 49 -2.45 19.88 3.37
C ASP A 49 -1.98 18.58 2.69
N LEU A 50 -2.91 17.71 2.28
CA LEU A 50 -2.60 16.48 1.53
C LEU A 50 -1.91 16.77 0.19
N ARG A 51 -2.38 17.81 -0.53
CA ARG A 51 -1.75 18.24 -1.78
C ARG A 51 -0.32 18.72 -1.53
N HIS A 52 -0.08 19.50 -0.48
CA HIS A 52 1.27 19.95 -0.12
C HIS A 52 2.17 18.76 0.24
N LEU A 53 1.70 17.81 1.04
CA LEU A 53 2.44 16.58 1.35
C LEU A 53 2.80 15.81 0.08
N PHE A 54 1.83 15.60 -0.82
CA PHE A 54 2.08 14.92 -2.09
C PHE A 54 3.13 15.65 -2.94
N MET A 55 3.08 16.99 -3.00
CA MET A 55 4.06 17.78 -3.75
C MET A 55 5.47 17.71 -3.17
N GLN A 56 5.61 17.62 -1.84
CA GLN A 56 6.91 17.38 -1.19
C GLN A 56 7.48 15.99 -1.53
N LEU A 57 6.61 14.99 -1.70
CA LEU A 57 6.99 13.60 -1.98
C LEU A 57 7.24 13.33 -3.47
N LYS A 58 6.55 14.06 -4.35
CA LYS A 58 6.57 13.85 -5.81
C LYS A 58 7.98 13.76 -6.40
N PRO A 59 8.98 14.61 -6.05
CA PRO A 59 10.31 14.50 -6.65
C PRO A 59 11.03 13.18 -6.35
N LEU A 60 10.86 12.60 -5.16
CA LEU A 60 11.41 11.28 -4.81
C LEU A 60 10.68 10.18 -5.61
N TYR A 61 9.35 10.25 -5.67
CA TYR A 61 8.56 9.30 -6.45
C TYR A 61 8.95 9.28 -7.94
N GLU A 62 9.15 10.44 -8.56
CA GLU A 62 9.51 10.53 -9.99
C GLU A 62 10.90 9.94 -10.29
N GLN A 63 11.85 10.07 -9.36
CA GLN A 63 13.16 9.45 -9.49
C GLN A 63 13.06 7.92 -9.40
N LEU A 64 12.29 7.42 -8.44
CA LEU A 64 12.03 5.99 -8.30
C LEU A 64 11.27 5.42 -9.50
N HIS A 65 10.25 6.12 -9.98
CA HIS A 65 9.47 5.75 -11.16
C HIS A 65 10.35 5.63 -12.41
N ALA A 66 11.21 6.63 -12.67
CA ALA A 66 12.11 6.61 -13.82
C ALA A 66 13.08 5.41 -13.76
N TYR A 67 13.65 5.15 -12.58
CA TYR A 67 14.52 4.00 -12.36
C TYR A 67 13.79 2.67 -12.61
N VAL A 68 12.61 2.47 -12.02
CA VAL A 68 11.82 1.24 -12.19
C VAL A 68 11.37 1.08 -13.65
N ARG A 69 10.97 2.16 -14.31
CA ARG A 69 10.63 2.14 -15.74
C ARG A 69 11.81 1.66 -16.58
N ARG A 70 13.03 2.14 -16.31
CA ARG A 70 14.24 1.65 -16.97
C ARG A 70 14.45 0.16 -16.73
N LYS A 71 14.35 -0.30 -15.49
CA LYS A 71 14.52 -1.72 -15.14
C LYS A 71 13.51 -2.64 -15.83
N LEU A 72 12.24 -2.26 -15.82
CA LEU A 72 11.20 -2.98 -16.54
C LEU A 72 11.45 -2.97 -18.06
N ARG A 73 11.96 -1.87 -18.60
CA ARG A 73 12.31 -1.76 -20.02
C ARG A 73 13.51 -2.60 -20.42
N GLU A 74 14.52 -2.71 -19.56
CA GLU A 74 15.66 -3.63 -19.74
C GLU A 74 15.20 -5.09 -19.75
N HIS A 75 14.19 -5.44 -18.94
CA HIS A 75 13.68 -6.80 -18.83
C HIS A 75 12.67 -7.17 -19.94
N TYR A 76 11.66 -6.32 -20.18
CA TYR A 76 10.56 -6.60 -21.12
C TYR A 76 10.79 -6.04 -22.53
N GLY A 77 11.60 -4.99 -22.67
CA GLY A 77 11.89 -4.32 -23.94
C GLY A 77 11.07 -3.04 -24.18
N GLU A 78 11.63 -2.16 -25.01
CA GLU A 78 11.09 -0.82 -25.35
C GLU A 78 9.66 -0.87 -25.95
N MET A 79 9.32 -1.97 -26.64
CA MET A 79 7.98 -2.15 -27.22
C MET A 79 6.87 -2.17 -26.16
N TYR A 80 7.17 -2.67 -24.96
CA TYR A 80 6.18 -2.79 -23.88
C TYR A 80 6.31 -1.67 -22.85
N VAL A 81 7.54 -1.22 -22.58
CA VAL A 81 7.84 -0.16 -21.63
C VAL A 81 8.67 0.91 -22.33
N THR A 82 8.05 2.02 -22.69
CA THR A 82 8.73 3.10 -23.41
C THR A 82 9.63 3.91 -22.47
N LYS A 83 10.61 4.61 -23.03
CA LYS A 83 11.54 5.46 -22.27
C LYS A 83 10.87 6.64 -21.56
N ARG A 84 9.79 7.17 -22.12
CA ARG A 84 9.15 8.42 -21.65
C ARG A 84 7.69 8.24 -21.21
N GLY A 85 7.07 7.10 -21.53
CA GLY A 85 5.66 6.85 -21.24
C GLY A 85 5.37 6.36 -19.83
N PRO A 86 4.08 6.25 -19.48
CA PRO A 86 3.65 5.64 -18.23
C PRO A 86 3.93 4.13 -18.22
N ILE A 87 4.13 3.56 -17.02
CA ILE A 87 4.38 2.12 -16.85
C ILE A 87 3.05 1.35 -16.98
N PRO A 88 2.98 0.27 -17.78
CA PRO A 88 1.79 -0.59 -17.82
C PRO A 88 1.53 -1.24 -16.45
N ALA A 89 0.35 -0.99 -15.88
CA ALA A 89 -0.01 -1.33 -14.49
C ALA A 89 0.21 -2.81 -14.12
N HIS A 90 -0.03 -3.72 -15.06
CA HIS A 90 0.12 -5.18 -14.85
C HIS A 90 1.57 -5.67 -14.65
N LEU A 91 2.59 -4.84 -14.89
CA LEU A 91 4.01 -5.22 -14.77
C LEU A 91 4.59 -4.94 -13.38
N LEU A 92 3.78 -4.45 -12.44
CA LEU A 92 4.25 -3.93 -11.15
C LEU A 92 4.01 -4.91 -9.98
N GLY A 93 3.88 -6.21 -10.29
CA GLY A 93 3.79 -7.29 -9.30
C GLY A 93 2.55 -7.28 -8.40
N ASN A 94 1.62 -6.34 -8.59
CA ASN A 94 0.43 -6.18 -7.77
C ASN A 94 -0.81 -5.89 -8.63
N MET A 95 -1.95 -6.51 -8.32
CA MET A 95 -3.22 -6.38 -9.06
C MET A 95 -3.68 -4.93 -9.25
N TRP A 96 -3.34 -4.05 -8.31
CA TRP A 96 -3.67 -2.62 -8.34
C TRP A 96 -2.44 -1.73 -8.48
N SER A 97 -1.23 -2.27 -8.67
CA SER A 97 0.02 -1.50 -8.74
C SER A 97 0.19 -0.52 -7.56
N GLN A 98 -0.33 -0.89 -6.39
CA GLN A 98 -0.29 -0.03 -5.20
C GLN A 98 1.04 -0.13 -4.44
N SER A 99 1.74 -1.24 -4.58
CA SER A 99 3.06 -1.50 -4.03
C SER A 99 3.81 -2.29 -5.10
N TRP A 100 5.10 -1.98 -5.27
CA TRP A 100 5.97 -2.56 -6.28
C TRP A 100 7.01 -3.48 -5.63
N ALA A 101 6.83 -3.86 -4.36
CA ALA A 101 7.74 -4.73 -3.63
C ALA A 101 7.94 -6.09 -4.31
N GLU A 102 6.90 -6.62 -4.94
CA GLU A 102 6.92 -7.93 -5.64
C GLU A 102 7.79 -7.95 -6.91
N ILE A 103 8.29 -6.80 -7.37
CA ILE A 103 9.24 -6.70 -8.49
C ILE A 103 10.63 -6.26 -8.03
N TYR A 104 10.92 -6.37 -6.73
CA TYR A 104 12.21 -5.97 -6.17
C TYR A 104 13.37 -6.69 -6.86
N ASP A 105 13.21 -7.96 -7.23
CA ASP A 105 14.20 -8.76 -7.98
C ASP A 105 14.59 -8.15 -9.33
N LEU A 106 13.66 -7.49 -10.02
CA LEU A 106 13.91 -6.75 -11.26
C LEU A 106 14.56 -5.38 -11.01
N ALA A 107 14.36 -4.82 -9.82
CA ALA A 107 14.74 -3.46 -9.46
C ALA A 107 15.93 -3.39 -8.50
N ILE A 108 16.67 -4.48 -8.26
CA ILE A 108 17.81 -4.50 -7.34
C ILE A 108 18.92 -3.55 -7.84
N PRO A 109 19.33 -2.55 -7.04
CA PRO A 109 20.46 -1.66 -7.34
C PRO A 109 21.79 -2.39 -7.51
N TYR A 110 22.13 -3.25 -6.54
CA TYR A 110 23.37 -4.00 -6.47
C TYR A 110 23.09 -5.50 -6.37
N PRO A 111 22.91 -6.21 -7.50
CA PRO A 111 22.73 -7.65 -7.51
C PRO A 111 23.93 -8.38 -6.89
N GLY A 112 23.68 -9.44 -6.12
CA GLY A 112 24.72 -10.23 -5.45
C GLY A 112 25.19 -9.67 -4.10
N LYS A 113 24.65 -8.52 -3.65
CA LYS A 113 24.75 -8.06 -2.27
C LYS A 113 23.54 -8.57 -1.47
N THR A 114 23.76 -8.82 -0.18
CA THR A 114 22.74 -9.37 0.73
C THR A 114 21.47 -8.51 0.68
N SER A 115 20.35 -9.15 0.32
CA SER A 115 19.01 -8.58 0.50
C SER A 115 18.45 -9.11 1.81
N VAL A 116 17.79 -8.23 2.55
CA VAL A 116 17.23 -8.57 3.86
C VAL A 116 15.90 -9.28 3.64
N ASP A 117 15.96 -10.57 3.28
CA ASP A 117 14.82 -11.49 3.41
C ASP A 117 15.20 -12.57 4.41
N VAL A 118 14.55 -12.54 5.57
CA VAL A 118 14.77 -13.50 6.66
C VAL A 118 13.82 -14.70 6.60
N THR A 119 12.97 -14.80 5.57
CA THR A 119 12.04 -15.92 5.39
C THR A 119 12.75 -17.29 5.45
N PRO A 120 13.87 -17.53 4.73
CA PRO A 120 14.56 -18.81 4.80
C PRO A 120 15.07 -19.14 6.21
N GLN A 121 15.57 -18.15 6.93
CA GLN A 121 16.09 -18.26 8.29
C GLN A 121 14.97 -18.56 9.29
N MET A 122 13.81 -17.89 9.16
CA MET A 122 12.62 -18.18 9.97
C MET A 122 12.18 -19.64 9.80
N VAL A 123 12.10 -20.12 8.54
CA VAL A 123 11.75 -21.51 8.23
C VAL A 123 12.80 -22.48 8.79
N GLN A 124 14.09 -22.17 8.64
CA GLN A 124 15.18 -23.00 9.17
C GLN A 124 15.15 -23.11 10.69
N GLN A 125 14.79 -22.02 11.39
CA GLN A 125 14.65 -21.98 12.84
C GLN A 125 13.33 -22.58 13.35
N GLY A 126 12.44 -23.02 12.46
CA GLY A 126 11.17 -23.62 12.83
C GLY A 126 10.15 -22.62 13.37
N TYR A 127 10.15 -21.37 12.89
CA TYR A 127 9.10 -20.40 13.22
C TYR A 127 7.74 -20.92 12.79
N ASP A 128 6.73 -20.64 13.61
CA ASP A 128 5.31 -20.77 13.30
C ASP A 128 4.62 -19.40 13.51
N ALA A 129 3.31 -19.33 13.22
CA ALA A 129 2.56 -18.10 13.42
C ALA A 129 2.62 -17.64 14.89
N ARG A 130 2.50 -18.57 15.84
CA ARG A 130 2.55 -18.25 17.27
C ARG A 130 3.85 -17.53 17.65
N ARG A 131 5.00 -18.06 17.21
CA ARG A 131 6.31 -17.47 17.48
C ARG A 131 6.47 -16.07 16.90
N MET A 132 5.90 -15.80 15.73
CA MET A 132 5.91 -14.46 15.11
C MET A 132 5.15 -13.44 15.96
N PHE A 133 3.98 -13.80 16.50
CA PHE A 133 3.21 -12.94 17.39
C PHE A 133 3.89 -12.76 18.75
N GLU A 134 4.54 -13.80 19.29
CA GLU A 134 5.30 -13.70 20.54
C GLU A 134 6.51 -12.77 20.39
N LEU A 135 7.21 -12.84 19.25
CA LEU A 135 8.31 -11.91 18.94
C LEU A 135 7.81 -10.46 18.87
N SER A 136 6.62 -10.26 18.32
CA SER A 136 6.01 -8.93 18.30
C SER A 136 5.59 -8.47 19.70
N GLU A 137 5.00 -9.33 20.54
CA GLU A 137 4.73 -9.00 21.96
C GLU A 137 6.02 -8.65 22.72
N GLU A 138 7.12 -9.36 22.47
CA GLU A 138 8.44 -9.07 23.03
C GLU A 138 8.90 -7.66 22.63
N PHE A 139 8.71 -7.26 21.37
CA PHE A 139 8.99 -5.90 20.92
C PHE A 139 8.24 -4.86 21.75
N PHE A 140 6.92 -4.98 21.87
CA PHE A 140 6.10 -4.02 22.65
C PHE A 140 6.49 -3.99 24.13
N THR A 141 6.66 -5.15 24.75
CA THR A 141 7.02 -5.22 26.17
C THR A 141 8.43 -4.70 26.44
N SER A 142 9.36 -4.81 25.49
CA SER A 142 10.70 -4.19 25.57
C SER A 142 10.66 -2.66 25.66
N LEU A 143 9.60 -2.05 25.11
CA LEU A 143 9.33 -0.63 25.13
C LEU A 143 8.56 -0.20 26.39
N ASN A 144 8.39 -1.07 27.38
CA ASN A 144 7.54 -0.82 28.54
C ASN A 144 6.05 -0.60 28.18
N LEU A 145 5.59 -1.16 27.04
CA LEU A 145 4.18 -1.14 26.65
C LEU A 145 3.45 -2.40 27.16
N THR A 146 2.12 -2.39 27.03
CA THR A 146 1.23 -3.41 27.60
C THR A 146 1.38 -4.76 26.90
N ARG A 147 1.61 -5.84 27.68
CA ARG A 147 1.55 -7.22 27.18
C ARG A 147 0.15 -7.57 26.66
N MET A 148 0.04 -8.48 25.69
CA MET A 148 -1.27 -8.94 25.20
C MET A 148 -2.02 -9.71 26.30
N PRO A 149 -3.35 -9.51 26.44
CA PRO A 149 -4.15 -10.24 27.43
C PRO A 149 -4.32 -11.72 27.05
N GLU A 150 -4.70 -12.57 28.01
CA GLU A 150 -4.93 -14.00 27.75
C GLU A 150 -6.07 -14.23 26.74
N GLU A 151 -7.11 -13.40 26.79
CA GLU A 151 -8.23 -13.38 25.85
C GLU A 151 -7.76 -13.26 24.39
N PHE A 152 -6.75 -12.42 24.14
CA PHE A 152 -6.19 -12.20 22.80
C PHE A 152 -5.66 -13.51 22.23
N TRP A 153 -4.85 -14.23 23.01
CA TRP A 153 -4.25 -15.49 22.58
C TRP A 153 -5.27 -16.61 22.41
N ARG A 154 -6.29 -16.65 23.27
CA ARG A 154 -7.34 -17.67 23.26
C ARG A 154 -8.32 -17.48 22.09
N ASN A 155 -8.61 -16.24 21.71
CA ASN A 155 -9.73 -15.93 20.82
C ASN A 155 -9.31 -15.44 19.42
N SER A 156 -8.05 -15.05 19.21
CA SER A 156 -7.55 -14.61 17.90
C SER A 156 -7.44 -15.77 16.92
N ILE A 157 -7.59 -15.46 15.63
CA ILE A 157 -7.33 -16.39 14.52
C ILE A 157 -6.03 -15.93 13.87
N ILE A 158 -4.92 -16.55 14.25
CA ILE A 158 -3.58 -16.24 13.73
C ILE A 158 -3.12 -17.20 12.62
N GLU A 159 -3.90 -18.25 12.36
CA GLU A 159 -3.64 -19.20 11.28
C GLU A 159 -4.92 -19.46 10.49
N LYS A 160 -4.77 -19.82 9.21
CA LYS A 160 -5.91 -20.17 8.39
C LYS A 160 -6.51 -21.51 8.88
N PRO A 161 -7.75 -21.51 9.35
CA PRO A 161 -8.43 -22.72 9.80
C PRO A 161 -8.76 -23.66 8.62
N GLN A 162 -8.68 -24.96 8.86
CA GLN A 162 -9.07 -25.97 7.87
C GLN A 162 -10.60 -26.09 7.74
N GLY A 163 -11.09 -26.29 6.50
CA GLY A 163 -12.49 -26.63 6.24
C GLY A 163 -13.52 -25.50 6.38
N ARG A 164 -13.10 -24.23 6.54
CA ARG A 164 -14.01 -23.07 6.55
C ARG A 164 -13.48 -21.92 5.70
N GLU A 165 -14.40 -21.23 5.04
CA GLU A 165 -14.11 -19.98 4.34
C GLU A 165 -14.14 -18.81 5.32
N LEU A 166 -13.19 -17.88 5.15
CA LEU A 166 -13.12 -16.64 5.91
C LEU A 166 -12.37 -15.58 5.09
N VAL A 167 -12.55 -14.32 5.47
CA VAL A 167 -11.77 -13.22 4.92
C VAL A 167 -10.35 -13.28 5.51
N CYS A 168 -9.36 -13.64 4.70
CA CYS A 168 -7.96 -13.75 5.14
C CYS A 168 -7.22 -12.41 5.24
N HIS A 169 -7.80 -11.31 4.74
CA HIS A 169 -7.20 -9.99 4.92
C HIS A 169 -7.05 -9.69 6.41
N ALA A 170 -5.83 -9.34 6.84
CA ALA A 170 -5.49 -9.06 8.22
C ALA A 170 -6.38 -7.94 8.80
N SER A 171 -6.66 -8.03 10.10
CA SER A 171 -7.51 -7.07 10.80
C SER A 171 -7.39 -7.26 12.31
N ALA A 172 -7.32 -6.16 13.04
CA ALA A 172 -7.38 -6.09 14.49
C ALA A 172 -8.74 -5.56 14.98
N TRP A 173 -9.25 -6.14 16.06
CA TRP A 173 -10.61 -5.94 16.54
C TRP A 173 -10.63 -5.56 18.01
N ASP A 174 -11.30 -4.46 18.32
CA ASP A 174 -11.71 -4.08 19.67
C ASP A 174 -13.20 -4.42 19.85
N PHE A 175 -13.54 -5.17 20.90
CA PHE A 175 -14.94 -5.52 21.23
C PHE A 175 -15.60 -4.50 22.17
N CYS A 176 -14.94 -3.36 22.44
CA CYS A 176 -15.45 -2.21 23.17
C CYS A 176 -15.91 -2.52 24.61
N ASN A 177 -15.35 -3.58 25.22
CA ASN A 177 -15.65 -3.99 26.59
C ASN A 177 -14.45 -3.82 27.55
N GLY A 178 -13.34 -3.28 27.05
CA GLY A 178 -12.10 -3.06 27.81
C GLY A 178 -11.30 -4.34 28.15
N GLN A 179 -11.71 -5.50 27.63
CA GLN A 179 -11.13 -6.80 27.97
C GLN A 179 -10.74 -7.64 26.74
N ASP A 180 -11.57 -7.64 25.70
CA ASP A 180 -11.46 -8.57 24.57
C ASP A 180 -10.98 -7.84 23.29
N PHE A 181 -9.76 -8.18 22.89
CA PHE A 181 -9.09 -7.63 21.70
C PHE A 181 -8.55 -8.80 20.89
N ARG A 182 -8.70 -8.77 19.57
CA ARG A 182 -8.38 -9.94 18.73
C ARG A 182 -7.76 -9.56 17.40
N ILE A 183 -6.93 -10.44 16.85
CA ILE A 183 -6.48 -10.39 15.47
C ILE A 183 -7.10 -11.54 14.67
N LYS A 184 -7.40 -11.26 13.40
CA LYS A 184 -7.75 -12.26 12.39
C LYS A 184 -6.82 -12.11 11.19
N GLN A 185 -5.77 -12.93 11.12
CA GLN A 185 -4.78 -12.99 10.06
C GLN A 185 -4.54 -14.46 9.65
N CYS A 186 -4.46 -14.72 8.35
CA CYS A 186 -4.04 -16.02 7.83
C CYS A 186 -2.51 -16.02 7.69
N THR A 187 -1.79 -16.09 8.81
CA THR A 187 -0.34 -15.86 8.84
C THR A 187 0.43 -17.00 8.18
N GLU A 188 1.35 -16.63 7.28
CA GLU A 188 2.36 -17.50 6.70
C GLU A 188 3.75 -17.16 7.25
N VAL A 189 4.66 -18.12 7.32
CA VAL A 189 6.01 -17.93 7.86
C VAL A 189 6.88 -17.22 6.82
N THR A 190 6.72 -15.91 6.71
CA THR A 190 7.48 -15.03 5.81
C THR A 190 7.85 -13.72 6.51
N MET A 191 8.90 -13.04 6.04
CA MET A 191 9.26 -11.71 6.54
C MET A 191 8.13 -10.69 6.33
N ARG A 192 7.41 -10.79 5.22
CA ARG A 192 6.26 -9.93 4.92
C ARG A 192 5.16 -10.08 5.97
N ASP A 193 4.83 -11.31 6.33
CA ASP A 193 3.82 -11.58 7.35
C ASP A 193 4.33 -11.25 8.75
N LEU A 194 5.64 -11.36 9.02
CA LEU A 194 6.23 -10.89 10.28
C LEU A 194 6.04 -9.38 10.46
N ILE A 195 6.26 -8.61 9.40
CA ILE A 195 5.99 -7.17 9.38
C ILE A 195 4.49 -6.89 9.58
N THR A 196 3.63 -7.66 8.91
CA THR A 196 2.17 -7.54 9.05
C THR A 196 1.70 -7.84 10.48
N VAL A 197 2.30 -8.84 11.14
CA VAL A 197 2.01 -9.15 12.55
C VAL A 197 2.31 -7.95 13.45
N HIS A 198 3.44 -7.27 13.26
CA HIS A 198 3.77 -6.06 14.02
C HIS A 198 2.80 -4.90 13.73
N HIS A 199 2.38 -4.74 12.48
CA HIS A 199 1.36 -3.76 12.11
C HIS A 199 0.05 -4.01 12.86
N GLU A 200 -0.49 -5.23 12.79
CA GLU A 200 -1.77 -5.57 13.43
C GLU A 200 -1.68 -5.52 14.96
N MET A 201 -0.56 -5.95 15.55
CA MET A 201 -0.36 -5.84 17.00
C MET A 201 -0.18 -4.39 17.45
N GLY A 202 0.25 -3.48 16.58
CA GLY A 202 0.24 -2.04 16.86
C GLY A 202 -1.18 -1.49 17.03
N HIS A 203 -2.15 -1.98 16.24
CA HIS A 203 -3.57 -1.65 16.46
C HIS A 203 -4.06 -2.16 17.82
N ILE A 204 -3.73 -3.39 18.19
CA ILE A 204 -4.07 -3.95 19.51
C ILE A 204 -3.42 -3.13 20.62
N GLN A 205 -2.17 -2.74 20.46
CA GLN A 205 -1.47 -1.91 21.44
C GLN A 205 -2.16 -0.57 21.62
N TYR A 206 -2.67 0.05 20.54
CA TYR A 206 -3.44 1.29 20.64
C TYR A 206 -4.75 1.07 21.40
N TYR A 207 -5.50 0.00 21.08
CA TYR A 207 -6.71 -0.38 21.83
C TYR A 207 -6.44 -0.53 23.33
N LEU A 208 -5.35 -1.22 23.69
CA LEU A 208 -4.97 -1.46 25.08
C LEU A 208 -4.65 -0.16 25.83
N GLN A 209 -4.11 0.86 25.16
CA GLN A 209 -3.72 2.13 25.78
C GLN A 209 -4.92 3.02 26.09
N TYR A 210 -5.88 3.16 25.17
CA TYR A 210 -7.04 4.04 25.37
C TYR A 210 -8.29 3.36 25.95
N LYS A 211 -8.29 2.05 26.22
CA LYS A 211 -9.46 1.31 26.73
C LYS A 211 -10.09 1.87 28.01
N HIS A 212 -9.36 2.69 28.75
CA HIS A 212 -9.80 3.33 29.98
C HIS A 212 -10.64 4.61 29.73
N LEU A 213 -10.60 5.16 28.51
CA LEU A 213 -11.39 6.33 28.11
C LEU A 213 -12.88 5.99 27.94
N PRO A 214 -13.78 6.99 27.98
CA PRO A 214 -15.15 6.82 27.52
C PRO A 214 -15.21 6.27 26.09
N LEU A 215 -16.21 5.42 25.78
CA LEU A 215 -16.32 4.71 24.50
C LEU A 215 -16.19 5.62 23.26
N VAL A 216 -16.71 6.85 23.31
CA VAL A 216 -16.62 7.83 22.21
C VAL A 216 -15.19 8.29 21.90
N PHE A 217 -14.24 8.11 22.82
CA PHE A 217 -12.84 8.44 22.68
C PHE A 217 -11.93 7.23 22.46
N GLN A 218 -12.49 6.01 22.42
CA GLN A 218 -11.76 4.77 22.16
C GLN A 218 -11.53 4.56 20.66
N GLN A 219 -10.79 5.48 20.06
CA GLN A 219 -10.34 5.45 18.67
C GLN A 219 -9.05 6.28 18.57
N GLY A 220 -8.29 6.12 17.48
CA GLY A 220 -7.10 6.94 17.27
C GLY A 220 -7.44 8.43 17.11
N ALA A 221 -6.48 9.31 17.43
CA ALA A 221 -6.65 10.77 17.36
C ALA A 221 -7.18 11.25 15.99
N ASN A 222 -6.78 10.59 14.90
CA ASN A 222 -7.51 10.56 13.64
C ASN A 222 -7.29 9.20 12.95
N PRO A 223 -8.00 8.87 11.85
CA PRO A 223 -7.86 7.56 11.22
C PRO A 223 -6.45 7.24 10.71
N GLY A 224 -5.64 8.24 10.36
CA GLY A 224 -4.26 8.04 9.91
C GLY A 224 -3.28 7.69 11.03
N PHE A 225 -3.53 8.18 12.25
CA PHE A 225 -2.72 7.85 13.43
C PHE A 225 -2.82 6.37 13.77
N HIS A 226 -4.03 5.80 13.68
CA HIS A 226 -4.27 4.39 13.98
C HIS A 226 -3.40 3.49 13.09
N GLU A 227 -3.43 3.74 11.78
CA GLU A 227 -2.60 3.06 10.78
C GLU A 227 -1.09 3.33 10.94
N ALA A 228 -0.70 4.52 11.39
CA ALA A 228 0.72 4.87 11.58
C ALA A 228 1.38 4.17 12.75
N VAL A 229 0.62 3.90 13.82
CA VAL A 229 1.12 3.20 15.01
C VAL A 229 1.44 1.74 14.71
N GLY A 230 0.66 1.09 13.84
CA GLY A 230 1.02 -0.23 13.32
C GLY A 230 2.35 -0.20 12.55
N ASP A 231 2.51 0.78 11.67
CA ASP A 231 3.65 0.84 10.76
C ASP A 231 4.95 1.36 11.39
N VAL A 232 4.90 2.23 12.40
CA VAL A 232 6.11 2.85 12.98
C VAL A 232 7.08 1.81 13.57
N LEU A 233 6.52 0.72 14.11
CA LEU A 233 7.31 -0.36 14.72
C LEU A 233 7.86 -1.30 13.65
N ALA A 234 7.08 -1.55 12.60
CA ALA A 234 7.52 -2.29 11.42
C ALA A 234 8.78 -1.67 10.80
N LEU A 235 8.95 -0.34 10.86
CA LEU A 235 10.17 0.34 10.38
C LEU A 235 11.41 -0.09 11.17
N SER A 236 11.34 -0.23 12.50
CA SER A 236 12.46 -0.72 13.31
C SER A 236 12.70 -2.22 13.11
N VAL A 237 11.62 -3.01 13.05
CA VAL A 237 11.68 -4.47 12.90
C VAL A 237 12.32 -4.90 11.58
N ALA A 238 12.07 -4.15 10.51
CA ALA A 238 12.64 -4.43 9.20
C ALA A 238 14.15 -4.14 9.10
N THR A 239 14.75 -3.46 10.08
CA THR A 239 16.17 -3.10 10.01
C THR A 239 17.07 -4.33 10.17
N PRO A 240 18.21 -4.40 9.44
CA PRO A 240 19.23 -5.44 9.67
C PRO A 240 19.69 -5.50 11.13
N LYS A 241 19.78 -4.34 11.80
CA LYS A 241 20.17 -4.22 13.20
C LYS A 241 19.21 -4.97 14.11
N HIS A 242 17.91 -4.79 13.93
CA HIS A 242 16.90 -5.50 14.71
C HIS A 242 16.92 -7.00 14.41
N LEU A 243 16.90 -7.37 13.13
CA LEU A 243 16.88 -8.77 12.69
C LEU A 243 18.09 -9.56 13.21
N ASN A 244 19.25 -8.92 13.33
CA ASN A 244 20.41 -9.52 13.97
C ASN A 244 20.24 -9.72 15.48
N LYS A 245 19.72 -8.72 16.20
CA LYS A 245 19.46 -8.83 17.65
C LYS A 245 18.50 -9.98 17.99
N VAL A 246 17.49 -10.22 17.15
CA VAL A 246 16.51 -11.30 17.36
C VAL A 246 16.95 -12.64 16.75
N GLY A 247 18.18 -12.72 16.23
CA GLY A 247 18.79 -13.95 15.70
C GLY A 247 18.28 -14.40 14.34
N LEU A 248 17.58 -13.54 13.58
CA LEU A 248 17.10 -13.83 12.22
C LEU A 248 18.12 -13.47 11.13
N LEU A 249 19.19 -12.76 11.49
CA LEU A 249 20.29 -12.40 10.61
C LEU A 249 21.63 -12.63 11.32
N ASP A 250 22.54 -13.42 10.72
CA ASP A 250 23.81 -13.78 11.37
C ASP A 250 24.77 -12.60 11.51
N HIS A 251 24.87 -11.78 10.46
CA HIS A 251 25.81 -10.67 10.37
C HIS A 251 25.15 -9.43 9.76
N VAL A 252 25.39 -8.27 10.36
CA VAL A 252 25.02 -6.98 9.80
C VAL A 252 26.18 -6.47 8.97
N GLU A 253 26.03 -6.47 7.65
CA GLU A 253 26.97 -5.82 6.75
C GLU A 253 26.76 -4.30 6.79
N ASP A 254 27.72 -3.56 7.35
CA ASP A 254 27.74 -2.10 7.25
C ASP A 254 28.33 -1.69 5.90
N ASN A 255 27.52 -1.80 4.85
CA ASN A 255 27.89 -1.52 3.46
C ASN A 255 26.86 -0.58 2.82
N PRO A 256 27.27 0.59 2.28
CA PRO A 256 26.37 1.49 1.59
C PRO A 256 25.55 0.84 0.45
N GLU A 257 26.10 -0.16 -0.25
CA GLU A 257 25.36 -0.88 -1.30
C GLU A 257 24.19 -1.70 -0.73
N VAL A 258 24.37 -2.29 0.47
CA VAL A 258 23.32 -3.02 1.20
C VAL A 258 22.28 -2.04 1.71
N ASP A 259 22.68 -0.86 2.20
CA ASP A 259 21.76 0.19 2.61
C ASP A 259 20.89 0.67 1.44
N ILE A 260 21.47 0.85 0.25
CA ILE A 260 20.73 1.22 -0.95
C ILE A 260 19.76 0.11 -1.38
N ASN A 261 20.16 -1.16 -1.32
CA ASN A 261 19.27 -2.30 -1.58
C ASN A 261 18.08 -2.32 -0.58
N PHE A 262 18.35 -2.15 0.72
CA PHE A 262 17.31 -2.07 1.75
C PHE A 262 16.36 -0.90 1.52
N LEU A 263 16.90 0.31 1.32
CA LEU A 263 16.09 1.50 1.05
C LEU A 263 15.29 1.36 -0.24
N MET A 264 15.83 0.74 -1.29
CA MET A 264 15.09 0.46 -2.52
C MET A 264 13.89 -0.44 -2.24
N ASN A 265 14.08 -1.54 -1.51
CA ASN A 265 12.97 -2.43 -1.14
C ASN A 265 11.89 -1.67 -0.36
N MET A 266 12.30 -0.90 0.65
CA MET A 266 11.40 -0.05 1.44
C MET A 266 10.69 1.00 0.57
N ALA A 267 11.34 1.59 -0.42
CA ALA A 267 10.76 2.59 -1.30
C ALA A 267 9.75 1.98 -2.28
N LEU A 268 10.04 0.78 -2.81
CA LEU A 268 9.11 0.04 -3.66
C LEU A 268 7.82 -0.32 -2.94
N ASP A 269 7.84 -0.47 -1.61
CA ASP A 269 6.63 -0.65 -0.82
C ASP A 269 5.98 0.68 -0.38
N LYS A 270 6.75 1.56 0.27
CA LYS A 270 6.22 2.76 0.93
C LYS A 270 6.06 3.95 0.00
N ILE A 271 7.07 4.26 -0.83
CA ILE A 271 7.04 5.46 -1.69
C ILE A 271 6.10 5.27 -2.88
N THR A 272 6.07 4.07 -3.47
CA THR A 272 5.20 3.80 -4.64
C THR A 272 3.72 3.75 -4.29
N PHE A 273 3.41 3.49 -3.01
CA PHE A 273 2.06 3.50 -2.49
C PHE A 273 1.46 4.90 -2.35
N LEU A 274 2.26 5.91 -2.01
CA LEU A 274 1.75 7.25 -1.67
C LEU A 274 0.83 7.85 -2.74
N PRO A 275 1.16 7.86 -4.05
CA PRO A 275 0.24 8.42 -5.02
C PRO A 275 -1.05 7.57 -5.17
N PHE A 276 -0.97 6.24 -5.01
CA PHE A 276 -2.15 5.37 -4.99
C PHE A 276 -3.04 5.63 -3.77
N GLY A 277 -2.45 5.73 -2.58
CA GLY A 277 -3.13 6.05 -1.34
C GLY A 277 -3.88 7.39 -1.41
N TYR A 278 -3.26 8.38 -2.05
CA TYR A 278 -3.83 9.71 -2.25
C TYR A 278 -5.00 9.70 -3.26
N LEU A 279 -4.78 9.14 -4.45
CA LEU A 279 -5.75 9.22 -5.55
C LEU A 279 -7.06 8.46 -5.27
N MET A 280 -7.03 7.43 -4.42
CA MET A 280 -8.19 6.61 -4.10
C MET A 280 -9.34 7.45 -3.52
N ASP A 281 -9.03 8.35 -2.59
CA ASP A 281 -10.02 9.20 -1.95
C ASP A 281 -10.25 10.51 -2.69
N LEU A 282 -9.26 11.03 -3.42
CA LEU A 282 -9.51 12.11 -4.38
C LEU A 282 -10.63 11.72 -5.37
N TRP A 283 -10.51 10.53 -5.96
CA TRP A 283 -11.53 10.00 -6.86
C TRP A 283 -12.89 9.88 -6.16
N ARG A 284 -12.93 9.29 -4.95
CA ARG A 284 -14.20 9.11 -4.22
C ARG A 284 -14.83 10.43 -3.79
N TRP A 285 -14.05 11.41 -3.36
CA TRP A 285 -14.56 12.72 -2.98
C TRP A 285 -15.14 13.49 -4.17
N ASP A 286 -14.51 13.40 -5.33
CA ASP A 286 -15.04 14.02 -6.55
C ASP A 286 -16.30 13.30 -7.07
N VAL A 287 -16.40 11.98 -6.85
CA VAL A 287 -17.63 11.20 -7.09
C VAL A 287 -18.74 11.58 -6.10
N PHE A 288 -18.45 11.68 -4.80
CA PHE A 288 -19.43 12.03 -3.78
C PHE A 288 -19.92 13.48 -3.92
N SER A 289 -19.04 14.42 -4.25
CA SER A 289 -19.43 15.82 -4.50
C SER A 289 -20.24 16.00 -5.79
N GLY A 290 -20.23 15.01 -6.69
CA GLY A 290 -20.86 15.09 -8.01
C GLY A 290 -20.04 15.91 -9.02
N ARG A 291 -18.81 16.30 -8.68
CA ARG A 291 -17.88 16.96 -9.60
C ARG A 291 -17.60 16.09 -10.81
N VAL A 292 -17.47 14.77 -10.60
CA VAL A 292 -17.28 13.79 -11.68
C VAL A 292 -18.62 13.09 -11.93
N PRO A 293 -19.23 13.27 -13.12
CA PRO A 293 -20.50 12.64 -13.43
C PRO A 293 -20.34 11.12 -13.57
N TYR A 294 -21.42 10.38 -13.34
CA TYR A 294 -21.47 8.91 -13.46
C TYR A 294 -20.95 8.38 -14.81
N SER A 295 -21.10 9.18 -15.88
CA SER A 295 -20.62 8.86 -17.22
C SER A 295 -19.10 8.86 -17.35
N ASP A 296 -18.35 9.45 -16.42
CA ASP A 296 -16.91 9.69 -16.56
C ASP A 296 -16.09 9.03 -15.43
N TRP A 297 -16.74 8.21 -14.61
CA TRP A 297 -16.15 7.60 -13.42
C TRP A 297 -14.90 6.77 -13.71
N ASN A 298 -14.92 5.97 -14.78
CA ASN A 298 -13.83 5.04 -15.08
C ASN A 298 -12.65 5.74 -15.75
N CYS A 299 -12.92 6.68 -16.67
CA CYS A 299 -11.86 7.42 -17.34
C CYS A 299 -11.22 8.44 -16.40
N PHE A 300 -11.98 9.09 -15.52
CA PHE A 300 -11.40 9.93 -14.48
C PHE A 300 -10.50 9.14 -13.52
N TRP A 301 -10.87 7.89 -13.20
CA TRP A 301 -9.98 7.00 -12.44
C TRP A 301 -8.63 6.83 -13.15
N TRP A 302 -8.63 6.47 -14.43
CA TRP A 302 -7.37 6.29 -15.18
C TRP A 302 -6.61 7.58 -15.43
N GLN A 303 -7.30 8.71 -15.54
CA GLN A 303 -6.67 10.03 -15.58
C GLN A 303 -5.87 10.28 -14.29
N LEU A 304 -6.46 10.07 -13.11
CA LEU A 304 -5.76 10.23 -11.83
C LEU A 304 -4.59 9.23 -11.69
N ARG A 305 -4.77 7.97 -12.14
CA ARG A 305 -3.69 6.97 -12.17
C ARG A 305 -2.53 7.42 -13.07
N TYR A 306 -2.83 8.04 -14.20
CA TYR A 306 -1.80 8.60 -15.07
C TYR A 306 -1.15 9.84 -14.44
N GLU A 307 -1.90 10.83 -14.02
CA GLU A 307 -1.38 12.12 -13.53
C GLU A 307 -0.60 12.00 -12.22
N LEU A 308 -1.00 11.10 -11.31
CA LEU A 308 -0.39 10.98 -9.99
C LEU A 308 0.61 9.82 -9.89
N GLN A 309 0.34 8.68 -10.56
CA GLN A 309 1.24 7.52 -10.53
C GLN A 309 2.09 7.35 -11.80
N GLY A 310 1.73 7.94 -12.93
CA GLY A 310 2.48 7.69 -14.17
C GLY A 310 2.35 6.27 -14.68
N ILE A 311 1.14 5.70 -14.56
CA ILE A 311 0.85 4.34 -15.01
C ILE A 311 -0.34 4.32 -15.95
N LYS A 312 -0.38 3.30 -16.82
CA LYS A 312 -1.47 3.09 -17.78
C LYS A 312 -2.12 1.71 -17.63
N PRO A 313 -3.39 1.54 -18.00
CA PRO A 313 -3.97 0.22 -18.11
C PRO A 313 -3.24 -0.60 -19.20
N PRO A 314 -3.16 -1.94 -19.06
CA PRO A 314 -2.52 -2.81 -20.07
C PRO A 314 -3.28 -2.87 -21.40
N VAL A 315 -4.57 -2.55 -21.38
CA VAL A 315 -5.47 -2.51 -22.53
C VAL A 315 -6.32 -1.26 -22.43
N MET A 316 -6.78 -0.74 -23.57
CA MET A 316 -7.71 0.40 -23.60
C MET A 316 -8.95 0.08 -22.75
N ARG A 317 -9.35 1.04 -21.92
CA ARG A 317 -10.53 0.93 -21.04
C ARG A 317 -11.64 1.84 -21.56
N SER A 318 -12.86 1.66 -21.05
CA SER A 318 -13.96 2.55 -21.40
C SER A 318 -14.91 2.78 -20.25
N GLU A 319 -15.93 3.60 -20.46
CA GLU A 319 -17.02 3.78 -19.50
C GLU A 319 -18.00 2.60 -19.44
N TYR A 320 -17.81 1.57 -20.27
CA TYR A 320 -18.41 0.26 -20.00
C TYR A 320 -17.75 -0.45 -18.80
N ASP A 321 -16.51 -0.08 -18.45
CA ASP A 321 -15.80 -0.63 -17.31
C ASP A 321 -16.10 0.14 -16.00
N PHE A 322 -15.69 -0.46 -14.88
CA PHE A 322 -15.68 0.17 -13.56
C PHE A 322 -14.51 -0.37 -12.73
N ASP A 323 -13.32 0.03 -13.16
CA ASP A 323 -12.03 -0.36 -12.62
C ASP A 323 -11.74 0.05 -11.17
N PRO A 324 -12.18 1.22 -10.65
CA PRO A 324 -12.07 1.51 -9.23
C PRO A 324 -12.77 0.45 -8.37
N GLY A 325 -13.91 -0.07 -8.84
CA GLY A 325 -14.67 -1.10 -8.13
C GLY A 325 -13.94 -2.43 -7.92
N ALA A 326 -12.84 -2.66 -8.63
CA ALA A 326 -12.03 -3.87 -8.47
C ALA A 326 -11.13 -3.85 -7.22
N LYS A 327 -11.06 -2.73 -6.48
CA LYS A 327 -10.33 -2.59 -5.22
C LYS A 327 -11.25 -2.82 -4.02
N TYR A 328 -10.83 -3.68 -3.11
CA TYR A 328 -11.59 -4.06 -1.89
C TYR A 328 -12.16 -2.85 -1.14
N HIS A 329 -11.34 -1.87 -0.78
CA HIS A 329 -11.76 -0.71 0.02
C HIS A 329 -12.80 0.18 -0.65
N ILE A 330 -12.88 0.17 -1.99
CA ILE A 330 -13.98 0.84 -2.71
C ILE A 330 -15.27 0.06 -2.51
N GLY A 331 -15.29 -1.25 -2.78
CA GLY A 331 -16.49 -2.08 -2.62
C GLY A 331 -16.94 -2.24 -1.17
N ALA A 332 -16.01 -2.25 -0.22
CA ALA A 332 -16.27 -2.37 1.21
C ALA A 332 -16.51 -1.01 1.91
N ASN A 333 -16.51 0.10 1.16
CA ASN A 333 -16.74 1.44 1.67
C ASN A 333 -15.82 1.87 2.84
N VAL A 334 -14.53 1.55 2.74
CA VAL A 334 -13.52 1.92 3.76
C VAL A 334 -12.75 3.15 3.28
N PRO A 335 -12.79 4.31 3.97
CA PRO A 335 -11.98 5.49 3.64
C PRO A 335 -10.49 5.13 3.53
N TYR A 336 -9.79 5.63 2.50
CA TYR A 336 -8.44 5.17 2.14
C TYR A 336 -7.35 6.19 2.45
N ILE A 337 -7.72 7.47 2.59
CA ILE A 337 -6.77 8.55 2.87
C ILE A 337 -6.02 8.34 4.20
N ARG A 338 -6.59 7.55 5.11
CA ARG A 338 -5.93 7.05 6.33
C ARG A 338 -4.55 6.46 6.06
N TYR A 339 -4.38 5.73 4.96
CA TYR A 339 -3.11 5.09 4.62
C TYR A 339 -2.10 6.09 4.06
N PHE A 340 -2.56 7.09 3.28
CA PHE A 340 -1.68 8.18 2.83
C PHE A 340 -1.16 9.00 4.01
N VAL A 341 -2.05 9.41 4.92
CA VAL A 341 -1.68 10.11 6.16
C VAL A 341 -0.73 9.26 6.98
N SER A 342 -1.04 7.98 7.17
CA SER A 342 -0.18 7.04 7.90
C SER A 342 1.23 6.98 7.34
N PHE A 343 1.37 6.85 6.02
CA PHE A 343 2.67 6.73 5.37
C PHE A 343 3.50 8.01 5.45
N VAL A 344 2.89 9.16 5.77
CA VAL A 344 3.63 10.39 6.11
C VAL A 344 3.97 10.41 7.60
N VAL A 345 2.96 10.32 8.46
CA VAL A 345 3.12 10.57 9.91
C VAL A 345 3.89 9.46 10.62
N GLN A 346 3.89 8.22 10.12
CA GLN A 346 4.69 7.13 10.67
C GLN A 346 6.19 7.48 10.69
N PHE A 347 6.69 8.25 9.70
CA PHE A 347 8.09 8.67 9.69
C PHE A 347 8.34 9.84 10.64
N GLN A 348 7.37 10.72 10.88
CA GLN A 348 7.46 11.74 11.93
C GLN A 348 7.54 11.07 13.32
N PHE A 349 6.69 10.07 13.57
CA PHE A 349 6.73 9.26 14.79
C PHE A 349 8.04 8.51 14.91
N HIS A 350 8.48 7.82 13.85
CA HIS A 350 9.73 7.09 13.84
C HIS A 350 10.91 8.01 14.17
N LYS A 351 11.02 9.17 13.51
CA LYS A 351 12.06 10.17 13.79
C LYS A 351 12.05 10.62 15.25
N ALA A 352 10.90 10.95 15.80
CA ALA A 352 10.78 11.37 17.19
C ALA A 352 11.18 10.26 18.18
N LEU A 353 10.75 9.02 17.94
CA LEU A 353 11.09 7.87 18.77
C LEU A 353 12.57 7.51 18.67
N CYS A 354 13.17 7.60 17.49
CA CYS A 354 14.59 7.35 17.27
C CYS A 354 15.50 8.39 17.96
N LEU A 355 15.06 9.67 18.01
CA LEU A 355 15.73 10.70 18.82
C LEU A 355 15.70 10.34 20.30
N LYS A 356 14.52 9.98 20.83
CA LYS A 356 14.33 9.58 22.23
C LYS A 356 15.07 8.28 22.58
N ALA A 357 15.22 7.37 21.62
CA ALA A 357 16.02 6.15 21.79
C ALA A 357 17.53 6.41 21.71
N GLY A 358 17.97 7.60 21.31
CA GLY A 358 19.37 7.90 21.03
C GLY A 358 19.93 7.13 19.83
N GLU A 359 19.06 6.65 18.95
CA GLU A 359 19.38 5.80 17.80
C GLU A 359 19.54 6.58 16.49
N TYR A 360 19.06 7.82 16.47
CA TYR A 360 19.21 8.76 15.35
C TYR A 360 19.73 10.11 15.86
N ASP A 361 20.63 10.71 15.09
CA ASP A 361 21.16 12.05 15.32
C ASP A 361 21.45 12.72 13.97
N PRO A 362 20.76 13.84 13.62
CA PRO A 362 20.93 14.52 12.34
C PRO A 362 22.36 15.03 12.09
N GLN A 363 23.17 15.19 13.14
CA GLN A 363 24.55 15.67 13.05
C GLN A 363 25.57 14.52 12.99
N ASN A 364 25.11 13.27 13.09
CA ASN A 364 25.97 12.10 13.14
C ASN A 364 25.62 11.08 12.06
N ALA A 365 26.45 11.02 11.01
CA ALA A 365 26.28 10.10 9.89
C ALA A 365 26.29 8.60 10.28
N SER A 366 26.81 8.24 11.45
CA SER A 366 26.77 6.85 11.95
C SER A 366 25.43 6.44 12.55
N LYS A 367 24.51 7.40 12.75
CA LYS A 367 23.16 7.18 13.27
C LYS A 367 22.10 7.68 12.28
N PRO A 368 22.06 7.15 11.05
CA PRO A 368 21.07 7.58 10.07
C PRO A 368 19.68 7.02 10.44
N LEU A 369 18.63 7.76 10.07
CA LEU A 369 17.26 7.42 10.46
C LEU A 369 16.84 6.01 9.98
N HIS A 370 17.25 5.59 8.78
CA HIS A 370 16.90 4.28 8.21
C HIS A 370 17.58 3.07 8.88
N LYS A 371 18.51 3.28 9.81
CA LYS A 371 19.14 2.21 10.61
C LYS A 371 18.63 2.18 12.06
N CYS A 372 17.68 3.04 12.41
CA CYS A 372 17.18 3.15 13.77
C CYS A 372 16.38 1.91 14.21
N ASP A 373 16.73 1.37 15.37
CA ASP A 373 15.98 0.32 16.05
C ASP A 373 15.65 0.74 17.48
N ILE A 374 14.37 1.06 17.73
CA ILE A 374 13.91 1.52 19.05
C ILE A 374 13.77 0.39 20.09
N TYR A 375 13.99 -0.87 19.70
CA TYR A 375 13.89 -2.03 20.59
C TYR A 375 14.69 -1.84 21.89
N HIS A 376 14.06 -2.15 23.04
CA HIS A 376 14.55 -1.88 24.40
C HIS A 376 14.65 -0.40 24.85
N SER A 377 14.15 0.57 24.07
CA SER A 377 14.05 1.96 24.52
C SER A 377 12.76 2.22 25.28
N THR A 378 12.83 2.12 26.61
CA THR A 378 11.69 2.49 27.48
C THR A 378 11.35 3.98 27.40
N GLU A 379 12.32 4.86 27.11
CA GLU A 379 12.07 6.29 26.89
C GLU A 379 11.20 6.53 25.65
N ALA A 380 11.55 5.92 24.52
CA ALA A 380 10.73 5.99 23.31
C ALA A 380 9.36 5.36 23.53
N GLY A 381 9.32 4.21 24.18
CA GLY A 381 8.08 3.50 24.49
C GLY A 381 7.13 4.27 25.40
N ASN A 382 7.63 4.93 26.45
CA ASN A 382 6.82 5.78 27.32
C ASN A 382 6.22 6.96 26.53
N ALA A 383 7.01 7.63 25.69
CA ALA A 383 6.51 8.72 24.85
C ALA A 383 5.46 8.25 23.83
N LEU A 384 5.63 7.06 23.24
CA LEU A 384 4.60 6.45 22.39
C LEU A 384 3.35 6.18 23.22
N GLY A 385 3.48 5.51 24.36
CA GLY A 385 2.36 5.19 25.26
C GLY A 385 1.58 6.42 25.70
N ASP A 386 2.25 7.52 26.02
CA ASP A 386 1.61 8.78 26.42
C ASP A 386 0.70 9.34 25.31
N MET A 387 1.17 9.33 24.05
CA MET A 387 0.35 9.71 22.90
C MET A 387 -0.83 8.75 22.71
N LEU A 388 -0.60 7.42 22.79
CA LEU A 388 -1.65 6.43 22.55
C LEU A 388 -2.77 6.47 23.60
N GLN A 389 -2.44 6.77 24.86
CA GLN A 389 -3.42 6.89 25.95
C GLN A 389 -4.41 8.03 25.74
N MET A 390 -4.09 9.02 24.87
CA MET A 390 -4.99 10.13 24.57
C MET A 390 -6.22 9.69 23.77
N GLY A 391 -6.15 8.58 23.02
CA GLY A 391 -7.21 8.16 22.09
C GLY A 391 -7.65 9.32 21.19
N SER A 392 -8.96 9.54 21.09
CA SER A 392 -9.52 10.75 20.44
C SER A 392 -10.12 11.73 21.44
N SER A 393 -9.60 11.77 22.68
CA SER A 393 -10.03 12.73 23.72
C SER A 393 -9.49 14.15 23.51
N LYS A 394 -8.56 14.31 22.56
CA LYS A 394 -7.91 15.56 22.16
C LYS A 394 -7.87 15.63 20.64
N GLU A 395 -7.78 16.84 20.12
CA GLU A 395 -7.56 17.07 18.69
C GLU A 395 -6.22 16.43 18.29
N TRP A 396 -6.14 15.86 17.09
CA TRP A 396 -4.92 15.17 16.63
C TRP A 396 -3.63 16.00 16.65
N PRO A 397 -3.62 17.35 16.49
CA PRO A 397 -2.39 18.13 16.61
C PRO A 397 -1.78 18.06 18.02
N ASP A 398 -2.60 17.94 19.07
CA ASP A 398 -2.13 17.78 20.45
C ASP A 398 -1.47 16.42 20.66
N ALA A 399 -2.04 15.36 20.05
CA ALA A 399 -1.44 14.03 20.07
C ALA A 399 -0.12 13.99 19.28
N MET A 400 -0.05 14.65 18.12
CA MET A 400 1.19 14.82 17.35
C MET A 400 2.27 15.51 18.19
N GLU A 401 1.91 16.58 18.89
CA GLU A 401 2.83 17.39 19.69
C GLU A 401 3.37 16.62 20.90
N ALA A 402 2.52 15.83 21.56
CA ALA A 402 2.92 15.00 22.70
C ALA A 402 4.09 14.04 22.36
N LEU A 403 4.10 13.49 21.14
CA LEU A 403 5.18 12.59 20.70
C LEU A 403 6.33 13.34 20.01
N THR A 404 6.01 14.23 19.07
CA THR A 404 6.98 14.79 18.11
C THR A 404 7.43 16.21 18.44
N GLY A 405 6.67 16.93 19.28
CA GLY A 405 6.83 18.38 19.51
C GLY A 405 6.33 19.27 18.36
N ALA A 406 5.81 18.69 17.27
CA ALA A 406 5.19 19.42 16.16
C ALA A 406 3.67 19.23 16.17
N ARG A 407 2.94 20.17 15.56
CA ARG A 407 1.47 20.14 15.46
C ARG A 407 0.95 19.85 14.05
N GLU A 408 1.84 19.74 13.07
CA GLU A 408 1.50 19.63 11.65
C GLU A 408 1.98 18.30 11.07
N MET A 409 1.28 17.82 10.05
CA MET A 409 1.76 16.71 9.22
C MET A 409 2.81 17.24 8.23
N ASP A 410 3.93 16.56 8.12
CA ASP A 410 5.06 17.02 7.31
C ASP A 410 5.83 15.85 6.68
N ALA A 411 6.21 16.00 5.41
CA ALA A 411 6.90 14.95 4.66
C ALA A 411 8.43 15.00 4.79
N SER A 412 9.02 15.91 5.58
CA SER A 412 10.48 16.00 5.71
C SER A 412 11.07 14.74 6.33
N ALA A 413 10.39 14.10 7.30
CA ALA A 413 10.91 12.92 7.98
C ALA A 413 11.04 11.70 7.04
N ILE A 414 10.04 11.48 6.18
CA ILE A 414 10.10 10.41 5.16
C ILE A 414 11.12 10.75 4.07
N ARG A 415 11.20 12.02 3.64
CA ARG A 415 12.23 12.47 2.68
C ARG A 415 13.64 12.29 3.24
N GLU A 416 13.83 12.54 4.53
CA GLU A 416 15.09 12.33 5.22
C GLU A 416 15.46 10.85 5.33
N TYR A 417 14.49 9.99 5.71
CA TYR A 417 14.68 8.53 5.75
C TYR A 417 15.21 8.00 4.41
N PHE A 418 14.62 8.43 3.30
CA PHE A 418 14.98 8.01 1.95
C PHE A 418 16.05 8.87 1.27
N SER A 419 16.63 9.86 1.96
CA SER A 419 17.60 10.78 1.36
C SER A 419 18.80 10.08 0.71
N PRO A 420 19.41 9.03 1.29
CA PRO A 420 20.51 8.30 0.65
C PRO A 420 20.08 7.66 -0.68
N LEU A 421 18.90 7.05 -0.71
CA LEU A 421 18.34 6.44 -1.92
C LEU A 421 18.00 7.50 -2.96
N GLU A 422 17.40 8.62 -2.56
CA GLU A 422 17.04 9.68 -3.49
C GLU A 422 18.27 10.23 -4.21
N LYS A 423 19.36 10.46 -3.47
CA LYS A 423 20.63 10.90 -4.03
C LYS A 423 21.15 9.86 -5.04
N TRP A 424 21.17 8.59 -4.65
CA TRP A 424 21.61 7.49 -5.50
C TRP A 424 20.77 7.38 -6.79
N LEU A 425 19.43 7.47 -6.68
CA LEU A 425 18.51 7.42 -7.82
C LEU A 425 18.77 8.55 -8.80
N ARG A 426 19.04 9.77 -8.32
CA ARG A 426 19.36 10.93 -9.18
C ARG A 426 20.63 10.69 -9.97
N GLU A 427 21.70 10.25 -9.29
CA GLU A 427 22.99 9.95 -9.92
C GLU A 427 22.87 8.81 -10.94
N ASP A 428 22.14 7.74 -10.60
CA ASP A 428 21.93 6.60 -11.49
C ASP A 428 21.07 6.96 -12.71
N ASN A 429 19.97 7.68 -12.51
CA ASN A 429 19.10 8.12 -13.61
C ASN A 429 19.83 9.10 -14.54
N GLU A 430 20.64 10.02 -14.01
CA GLU A 430 21.47 10.93 -14.81
C GLU A 430 22.50 10.16 -15.63
N LYS A 431 23.22 9.21 -14.99
CA LYS A 431 24.20 8.35 -15.66
C LYS A 431 23.63 7.58 -16.85
N HIS A 432 22.37 7.14 -16.76
CA HIS A 432 21.69 6.40 -17.83
C HIS A 432 20.87 7.30 -18.78
N GLY A 433 20.84 8.62 -18.54
CA GLY A 433 20.08 9.57 -19.35
C GLY A 433 18.58 9.26 -19.36
N GLU A 434 18.02 8.88 -18.20
CA GLU A 434 16.60 8.60 -18.05
C GLU A 434 15.77 9.88 -18.04
N PHE A 435 14.59 9.81 -18.64
CA PHE A 435 13.61 10.87 -18.53
C PHE A 435 12.95 10.79 -17.16
N ILE A 436 12.85 11.91 -16.45
CA ILE A 436 12.15 11.99 -15.16
C ILE A 436 10.72 12.49 -15.42
N GLY A 437 9.73 11.77 -14.90
CA GLY A 437 8.32 11.98 -15.22
C GLY A 437 7.85 11.12 -16.41
N TRP A 438 6.65 11.40 -16.91
CA TRP A 438 6.02 10.61 -17.97
C TRP A 438 5.15 11.47 -18.89
N GLU A 439 5.06 11.08 -20.16
CA GLU A 439 4.25 11.73 -21.19
C GLU A 439 3.69 10.67 -22.14
N THR A 440 2.46 10.84 -22.60
CA THR A 440 1.86 9.95 -23.60
C THR A 440 0.75 10.66 -24.35
N ASP A 441 0.66 10.39 -25.66
CA ASP A 441 -0.47 10.77 -26.51
C ASP A 441 -1.50 9.62 -26.63
N GLU A 442 -1.25 8.49 -25.95
CA GLU A 442 -2.14 7.33 -25.97
C GLU A 442 -3.45 7.66 -25.24
N THR A 443 -4.57 7.32 -25.87
CA THR A 443 -5.87 7.33 -25.19
C THR A 443 -5.98 6.14 -24.25
N LEU A 444 -5.91 6.39 -22.95
CA LEU A 444 -5.94 5.34 -21.92
C LEU A 444 -7.35 4.80 -21.63
N CYS A 445 -8.36 5.67 -21.79
CA CYS A 445 -9.76 5.35 -21.56
C CYS A 445 -10.66 6.14 -22.52
N SER A 446 -11.69 5.48 -23.06
CA SER A 446 -12.69 6.09 -23.94
C SER A 446 -14.03 6.28 -23.24
N SER A 447 -14.65 7.44 -23.43
CA SER A 447 -16.03 7.72 -23.01
C SER A 447 -17.05 7.02 -23.92
N GLU A 448 -16.65 6.59 -25.11
CA GLU A 448 -17.50 5.80 -26.00
C GLU A 448 -17.50 4.34 -25.54
N GLY A 449 -18.68 3.78 -25.28
CA GLY A 449 -18.80 2.36 -24.94
C GLY A 449 -18.25 1.52 -26.08
N MET A 450 -17.15 0.79 -25.85
CA MET A 450 -16.66 -0.17 -26.83
C MET A 450 -17.74 -1.24 -26.99
N SER A 451 -18.45 -1.22 -28.13
CA SER A 451 -19.37 -2.28 -28.51
C SER A 451 -18.64 -3.62 -28.46
N GLU A 452 -19.25 -4.64 -27.85
CA GLU A 452 -18.76 -6.02 -27.88
C GLU A 452 -18.56 -6.46 -29.35
N GLY A 453 -17.34 -6.34 -29.87
CA GLY A 453 -17.09 -6.56 -31.30
C GLY A 453 -15.76 -6.00 -31.80
N ALA A 454 -14.66 -6.25 -31.10
CA ALA A 454 -13.33 -6.02 -31.65
C ALA A 454 -12.34 -7.07 -31.15
N THR A 455 -12.66 -8.36 -31.39
CA THR A 455 -11.62 -9.36 -31.61
C THR A 455 -11.05 -9.11 -32.99
N SER A 456 -9.96 -8.37 -33.06
CA SER A 456 -9.13 -8.30 -34.27
C SER A 456 -8.46 -9.66 -34.48
N GLU A 457 -9.08 -10.54 -35.25
CA GLU A 457 -8.34 -11.61 -35.91
C GLU A 457 -7.37 -11.00 -36.91
N PRO A 458 -6.11 -11.46 -36.99
CA PRO A 458 -5.19 -10.98 -38.00
C PRO A 458 -5.68 -11.46 -39.37
N THR A 459 -5.96 -10.51 -40.26
CA THR A 459 -6.29 -10.77 -41.66
C THR A 459 -5.12 -11.47 -42.34
N SER A 460 -5.18 -12.80 -42.38
CA SER A 460 -4.42 -13.65 -43.29
C SER A 460 -5.25 -13.78 -44.57
N SER A 461 -4.83 -13.06 -45.60
CA SER A 461 -5.35 -13.24 -46.96
C SER A 461 -4.88 -14.59 -47.51
N ALA A 462 -5.78 -15.57 -47.56
CA ALA A 462 -5.66 -16.77 -48.39
C ALA A 462 -6.94 -16.92 -49.23
N PRO A 463 -6.84 -17.15 -50.56
CA PRO A 463 -8.02 -17.25 -51.42
C PRO A 463 -8.64 -18.64 -51.26
N CYS A 464 -9.87 -18.71 -50.76
CA CYS A 464 -10.58 -19.97 -50.60
C CYS A 464 -11.48 -20.27 -51.81
N CYS A 465 -11.16 -21.39 -52.44
CA CYS A 465 -11.93 -22.36 -53.22
C CYS A 465 -13.35 -22.04 -53.73
N SER A 466 -13.48 -22.25 -55.04
CA SER A 466 -14.70 -22.44 -55.83
C SER A 466 -15.55 -23.65 -55.38
N PRO A 467 -16.88 -23.69 -55.66
CA PRO A 467 -17.83 -24.72 -55.20
C PRO A 467 -17.58 -26.15 -55.73
N ALA A 468 -16.52 -26.38 -56.51
CA ALA A 468 -16.22 -27.67 -57.12
C ALA A 468 -15.54 -28.67 -56.14
N SER A 469 -14.98 -28.21 -55.01
CA SER A 469 -14.17 -29.07 -54.13
C SER A 469 -14.97 -29.84 -53.06
N LEU A 470 -16.26 -29.52 -52.85
CA LEU A 470 -17.13 -30.23 -51.90
C LEU A 470 -17.74 -31.52 -52.46
N LEU A 471 -17.76 -31.71 -53.78
CA LEU A 471 -18.29 -32.95 -54.40
C LEU A 471 -17.28 -34.11 -54.41
N LEU A 472 -15.97 -33.84 -54.29
CA LEU A 472 -14.95 -34.89 -54.35
C LEU A 472 -14.74 -35.62 -53.01
N LEU A 473 -15.00 -34.95 -51.88
CA LEU A 473 -14.83 -35.53 -50.54
C LEU A 473 -16.00 -36.45 -50.11
N LEU A 474 -17.17 -36.28 -50.71
CA LEU A 474 -18.34 -37.16 -50.49
C LEU A 474 -18.29 -38.48 -51.28
N LEU A 475 -17.49 -38.55 -52.35
CA LEU A 475 -17.34 -39.76 -53.18
C LEU A 475 -16.27 -40.75 -52.66
N VAL A 476 -15.31 -40.28 -51.86
CA VAL A 476 -14.25 -41.14 -51.29
C VAL A 476 -14.71 -41.84 -50.00
N ALA A 477 -15.66 -41.26 -49.26
CA ALA A 477 -16.21 -41.88 -48.04
C ALA A 477 -17.24 -43.01 -48.30
N LEU A 478 -17.78 -43.11 -49.51
CA LEU A 478 -18.80 -44.11 -49.89
C LEU A 478 -18.24 -45.38 -50.56
N LEU A 479 -16.92 -45.45 -50.81
CA LEU A 479 -16.25 -46.60 -51.45
C LEU A 479 -15.32 -47.39 -50.52
N ALA A 480 -15.25 -47.07 -49.23
CA ALA A 480 -14.45 -47.82 -48.24
C ALA A 480 -15.25 -48.90 -47.47
N HIS A 481 -16.39 -49.31 -48.00
CA HIS A 481 -17.12 -50.50 -47.59
C HIS A 481 -17.37 -51.34 -48.83
N PHE A 482 -16.37 -52.06 -49.33
CA PHE A 482 -16.46 -53.37 -49.97
C PHE A 482 -15.03 -53.85 -50.33
N HIS A 483 -14.72 -55.04 -49.83
CA HIS A 483 -13.48 -55.84 -49.94
C HIS A 483 -12.34 -55.56 -48.96
#